data_AF-A0A8J6XWN7-F1
#
_entry.id   AF-A0A8J6XWN7-F1
#
_cell.length_a   1.000
_cell.length_b   1.000
_cell.length_c   1.000
_cell.angle_alpha   90.00
_cell.angle_beta   90.00
_cell.angle_gamma   90.00
#
_symmetry.space_group_name_H-M   'P 1'
#
loop_
_entity.id
_entity.type
_entity.pdbx_description
1 polymer ?
#
loop_
_entity_poly.entity_id
_entity_poly.type
_entity_poly.pdbx_seq_one_letter_code
_entity_poly.pdbx_strand_id
1 'polypeptide(L)' 'MIPFFEVHSFTKNIFHGNPAGVCPLDRWIDDDSMQRIASENSLSET' A
#
# COMPACT_ATOMS: atom_id res chain seq x y z
N MET A 1 -13.16 2.99 7.70
CA MET A 1 -12.40 3.45 6.52
C MET A 1 -10.93 3.33 6.89
N ILE A 2 -10.14 2.55 6.14
CA ILE A 2 -8.71 2.38 6.41
C ILE A 2 -7.97 3.51 5.70
N PRO A 3 -7.10 4.29 6.38
CA PRO A 3 -6.28 5.29 5.72
C PRO A 3 -5.35 4.63 4.70
N PHE A 4 -5.27 5.18 3.49
CA PHE A 4 -4.39 4.68 2.43
C PHE A 4 -3.46 5.80 1.97
N PHE A 5 -2.17 5.50 1.88
CA PHE A 5 -1.14 6.40 1.39
C PHE A 5 -0.33 5.70 0.31
N GLU A 6 -0.13 6.35 -0.83
CA GLU A 6 0.79 5.88 -1.86
C GLU A 6 2.15 6.56 -1.66
N VAL A 7 3.22 5.76 -1.59
CA VAL A 7 4.58 6.23 -1.39
C VAL A 7 5.48 5.71 -2.50
N HIS A 8 6.21 6.62 -3.16
CA HIS A 8 7.26 6.25 -4.10
C HIS A 8 8.60 6.11 -3.38
N SER A 9 9.06 4.88 -3.18
CA SER A 9 10.36 4.61 -2.57
C SER A 9 11.51 4.81 -3.56
N PHE A 10 12.70 5.14 -3.06
CA PHE A 10 13.95 5.31 -3.82
C PHE A 10 13.98 6.47 -4.85
N THR A 11 13.07 7.43 -4.75
CA THR A 11 13.08 8.63 -5.60
C THR A 11 12.72 9.87 -4.80
N LYS A 12 13.13 11.04 -5.30
CA LYS A 12 12.60 12.35 -4.88
C LYS A 12 11.70 12.98 -5.95
N ASN A 13 11.65 12.37 -7.13
CA ASN A 13 10.85 12.82 -8.26
C ASN A 13 9.55 12.03 -8.33
N ILE A 14 8.44 12.73 -8.57
CA ILE A 14 7.12 12.14 -8.79
C ILE A 14 7.19 11.24 -10.05
N PHE A 15 6.47 10.11 -10.06
CA PHE A 15 6.44 9.11 -11.14
C PHE A 15 7.74 8.31 -11.37
N HIS A 16 8.64 8.27 -10.39
CA HIS A 16 9.84 7.44 -10.43
C HIS A 16 9.89 6.51 -9.21
N GLY A 17 10.89 5.61 -9.15
CA GLY A 17 11.05 4.69 -8.02
C GLY A 17 10.04 3.54 -7.99
N ASN A 18 9.80 2.97 -6.81
CA ASN A 18 8.84 1.87 -6.61
C ASN A 18 7.61 2.39 -5.83
N PRO A 19 6.43 2.50 -6.47
CA PRO A 19 5.18 2.88 -5.82
C PRO A 19 4.67 1.73 -4.93
N ALA A 20 4.43 2.03 -3.66
CA ALA A 20 3.90 1.10 -2.68
C ALA A 20 2.70 1.72 -1.94
N GLY A 21 1.70 0.89 -1.65
CA GLY A 21 0.53 1.26 -0.85
C GLY A 21 0.82 1.03 0.63
N VAL A 22 0.50 2.01 1.48
CA VAL A 22 0.65 1.90 2.93
C VAL A 22 -0.71 2.11 3.58
N CYS A 23 -1.18 1.08 4.28
CA CYS A 23 -2.41 1.09 5.08
C CYS A 23 -2.07 0.99 6.57
N PRO A 24 -1.97 2.10 7.32
CA PRO A 24 -1.76 2.04 8.77
C PRO A 24 -2.99 1.41 9.44
N LEU A 25 -2.77 0.33 10.19
CA LEU A 25 -3.81 -0.38 10.94
C LEU A 25 -3.55 -0.25 12.44
N ASP A 26 -4.58 0.05 13.23
CA ASP A 26 -4.50 0.07 14.69
C ASP A 26 -4.30 -1.33 15.29
N ARG A 27 -4.69 -2.37 14.53
CA ARG A 27 -4.52 -3.78 14.86
C ARG A 27 -4.41 -4.59 13.57
N TRP A 28 -3.75 -5.74 13.64
CA TRP A 28 -3.71 -6.69 12.53
C TRP A 28 -5.12 -7.13 12.14
N ILE A 29 -5.36 -7.19 10.82
CA ILE A 29 -6.52 -7.82 10.21
C ILE A 29 -6.12 -9.21 9.70
N ASP A 30 -7.08 -10.04 9.35
CA ASP A 30 -6.81 -11.37 8.80
C ASP A 30 -6.05 -11.30 7.47
N ASP A 31 -5.24 -12.33 7.22
CA ASP A 31 -4.39 -12.44 6.03
C ASP A 31 -5.20 -12.37 4.73
N ASP A 32 -6.41 -12.93 4.71
CA ASP A 32 -7.33 -12.86 3.57
C ASP A 32 -7.76 -11.42 3.30
N SER A 33 -8.09 -10.65 4.33
CA SER A 33 -8.41 -9.23 4.21
C SER A 33 -7.21 -8.39 3.77
N MET A 34 -6.00 -8.71 4.25
CA MET A 34 -4.77 -8.04 3.77
C MET A 34 -4.52 -8.31 2.29
N GLN A 35 -4.62 -9.57 1.86
CA GLN A 35 -4.47 -9.98 0.45
C GLN A 35 -5.50 -9.29 -0.45
N ARG A 36 -6.75 -9.16 0.00
CA ARG A 36 -7.81 -8.47 -0.75
C ARG A 36 -7.49 -6.99 -0.92
N ILE A 37 -7.06 -6.30 0.13
CA ILE A 37 -6.65 -4.90 0.07
C ILE A 37 -5.46 -4.71 -0.89
N ALA A 38 -4.48 -5.61 -0.86
CA ALA A 38 -3.36 -5.57 -1.80
C ALA A 38 -3.81 -5.75 -3.25
N SER A 39 -4.71 -6.71 -3.50
CA SER A 39 -5.23 -6.99 -4.84
C SER A 39 -6.08 -5.85 -5.42
N GLU A 40 -6.85 -5.15 -4.57
CA GLU A 40 -7.70 -4.04 -4.99
C GLU A 40 -6.89 -2.79 -5.37
N ASN A 41 -5.77 -2.55 -4.69
CA ASN A 41 -4.95 -1.35 -4.94
C ASN A 41 -4.05 -1.45 -6.17
N SER A 42 -3.86 -2.65 -6.76
CA SER A 42 -3.10 -2.87 -8.01
C SER A 42 -1.66 -2.31 -7.99
N LEU A 43 -1.07 -2.12 -6.81
CA LEU A 43 0.31 -1.69 -6.63
C LEU A 43 1.25 -2.89 -6.54
N SER A 44 2.52 -2.71 -6.90
CA SER A 44 3.50 -3.80 -6.99
C SER A 44 3.70 -4.52 -5.65
N GLU A 45 3.52 -3.80 -4.54
CA GLU A 45 3.51 -4.25 -3.14
C GLU A 45 2.49 -3.40 -2.33
N THR A 46 1.73 -4.02 -1.42
CA THR A 46 0.78 -3.36 -0.49
C THR A 46 0.79 -4.08 0.84
#